data_AF-A0A8C4ET49-F1
#
_entry.id   AF-A0A8C4ET49-F1
#
_cell.length_a   1.000
_cell.length_b   1.000
_cell.length_c   1.000
_cell.angle_alpha   90.00
_cell.angle_beta   90.00
_cell.angle_gamma   90.00
#
_symmetry.space_group_name_H-M   'P 1'
#
loop_
_entity.id
_entity.type
_entity.pdbx_description
1 polymer ?
#
loop_
_entity_poly.entity_id
_entity_poly.type
_entity_poly.pdbx_seq_one_letter_code
_entity_poly.pdbx_strand_id
1 'polypeptide(L)'
;MSNFQMNMEKTSLQKCLLYFESLHGRPVRTERTLMKPFYDRYRLLKQLLLSSAAAAVITTIVSKHLISELLDHLRMARLEKRRLHQALREFEDHFYAQTGRACQKEDRGPMAEEYCQYKNLKAKLRLLEALLSKQQDSTKTS
;
A
#
# COMPACT_ATOMS: atom_id res chain seq x y z
N MET A 1 -20.11 -11.68 -14.95
CA MET A 1 -18.78 -11.07 -15.19
C MET A 1 -18.35 -11.43 -16.60
N SER A 2 -18.23 -10.46 -17.50
CA SER A 2 -17.84 -10.76 -18.89
C SER A 2 -16.32 -11.02 -18.97
N ASN A 3 -15.89 -11.87 -19.90
CA ASN A 3 -14.46 -12.18 -20.13
C ASN A 3 -13.60 -10.93 -20.38
N PHE A 4 -14.22 -9.85 -20.85
CA PHE A 4 -13.56 -8.56 -21.07
C PHE A 4 -13.14 -7.89 -19.75
N GLN A 5 -14.00 -7.92 -18.74
CA GLN A 5 -13.74 -7.33 -17.42
C GLN A 5 -12.59 -8.04 -16.71
N MET A 6 -12.54 -9.37 -16.80
CA MET A 6 -11.44 -10.15 -16.22
C MET A 6 -10.09 -9.88 -16.92
N ASN A 7 -10.08 -9.65 -18.24
CA ASN A 7 -8.86 -9.30 -18.97
C ASN A 7 -8.35 -7.89 -18.62
N MET A 8 -9.27 -6.95 -18.40
CA MET A 8 -8.95 -5.59 -17.98
C MET A 8 -8.33 -5.56 -16.58
N GLU A 9 -8.89 -6.34 -15.64
CA GLU A 9 -8.35 -6.48 -14.29
C GLU A 9 -6.98 -7.15 -14.28
N LYS A 10 -6.82 -8.22 -15.07
CA LYS A 10 -5.53 -8.89 -15.27
C LYS A 10 -4.47 -7.92 -15.76
N THR A 11 -4.78 -7.14 -16.80
CA THR A 11 -3.86 -6.17 -17.38
C THR A 11 -3.52 -5.06 -16.40
N SER A 12 -4.49 -4.63 -15.59
CA SER A 12 -4.29 -3.59 -14.57
C SER A 12 -3.40 -4.09 -13.43
N LEU A 13 -3.61 -5.33 -12.96
CA LEU A 13 -2.75 -5.97 -11.95
C LEU A 13 -1.34 -6.18 -12.48
N GLN A 14 -1.19 -6.59 -13.74
CA GLN A 14 0.10 -6.81 -14.37
C GLN A 14 0.89 -5.49 -14.52
N LYS A 15 0.21 -4.38 -14.85
CA LYS A 15 0.81 -3.04 -14.86
C LYS A 15 1.21 -2.56 -13.47
N CYS A 16 0.40 -2.83 -12.44
CA CYS A 16 0.76 -2.51 -11.05
C CYS A 16 1.99 -3.28 -10.59
N LEU A 17 2.11 -4.56 -10.94
CA LEU A 17 3.27 -5.39 -10.61
C LEU A 17 4.55 -4.91 -11.31
N LEU A 18 4.46 -4.56 -12.59
CA LEU A 18 5.60 -4.03 -13.35
C LEU A 18 6.04 -2.64 -12.85
N TYR A 19 5.09 -1.78 -12.47
CA TYR A 19 5.40 -0.48 -11.86
C TYR A 19 6.05 -0.63 -10.47
N PHE A 20 5.62 -1.64 -9.71
CA PHE A 20 6.24 -1.98 -8.43
C PHE A 20 7.66 -2.52 -8.61
N GLU A 21 7.87 -3.40 -9.58
CA GLU A 21 9.19 -3.94 -9.96
C GLU A 21 10.13 -2.83 -10.48
N SER A 22 9.61 -1.82 -11.20
CA SER A 22 10.40 -0.67 -11.63
C SER A 22 10.78 0.28 -10.49
N LEU A 23 10.00 0.30 -9.41
CA LEU A 23 10.25 1.14 -8.24
C LEU A 23 11.17 0.47 -7.20
N HIS A 24 11.10 -0.85 -7.06
CA HIS A 24 11.72 -1.60 -5.95
C HIS A 24 12.73 -2.67 -6.39
N GLY A 25 12.82 -3.00 -7.68
CA GLY A 25 13.59 -4.15 -8.16
C GLY A 25 12.91 -5.50 -7.84
N ARG A 26 13.60 -6.63 -8.09
CA ARG A 26 13.03 -7.98 -7.86
C ARG A 26 12.65 -8.16 -6.38
N PRO A 27 11.39 -8.54 -6.07
CA PRO A 27 10.90 -8.51 -4.69
C PRO A 27 11.57 -9.58 -3.80
N VAL A 28 12.09 -9.14 -2.64
CA VAL A 28 12.67 -10.01 -1.59
C VAL A 28 11.58 -10.44 -0.60
N ARG A 29 11.77 -11.59 0.09
CA ARG A 29 10.78 -12.39 0.83
C ARG A 29 9.83 -11.62 1.77
N THR A 30 10.19 -10.44 2.27
CA THR A 30 9.39 -9.58 3.16
C THR A 30 8.27 -8.81 2.44
N GLU A 31 8.42 -8.48 1.15
CA GLU A 31 7.39 -7.80 0.35
C GLU A 31 6.24 -8.73 -0.06
N ARG A 32 6.44 -10.06 0.05
CA ARG A 32 5.39 -11.05 -0.16
C ARG A 32 4.24 -10.92 0.81
N THR A 33 4.47 -10.45 2.05
CA THR A 33 3.41 -10.32 3.05
C THR A 33 2.39 -9.25 2.68
N LEU A 34 2.83 -8.16 2.02
CA LEU A 34 1.94 -7.10 1.53
C LEU A 34 1.08 -7.55 0.34
N MET A 35 1.64 -8.42 -0.51
CA MET A 35 0.95 -8.99 -1.67
C MET A 35 0.14 -10.26 -1.35
N LYS A 36 0.40 -10.90 -0.21
CA LYS A 36 -0.24 -12.17 0.19
C LYS A 36 -1.77 -12.10 0.22
N PRO A 37 -2.40 -11.04 0.77
CA PRO A 37 -3.87 -10.89 0.73
C PRO A 37 -4.41 -10.81 -0.70
N PHE A 38 -3.65 -10.22 -1.63
CA PHE A 38 -4.04 -10.09 -3.03
C PHE A 38 -3.89 -11.42 -3.79
N TYR A 39 -2.82 -12.17 -3.54
CA TYR A 39 -2.60 -13.50 -4.12
C TYR A 39 -3.60 -14.54 -3.60
N ASP A 40 -3.87 -14.54 -2.29
CA ASP A 40 -4.85 -15.43 -1.67
C ASP A 40 -6.27 -15.15 -2.19
N ARG A 41 -6.59 -13.86 -2.41
CA ARG A 41 -7.85 -13.43 -3.02
C ARG A 41 -7.96 -13.79 -4.51
N TYR A 42 -6.89 -13.67 -5.30
CA TYR A 42 -6.87 -14.13 -6.69
C TYR A 42 -7.11 -15.64 -6.79
N ARG A 43 -6.53 -16.41 -5.86
CA ARG A 43 -6.70 -17.86 -5.79
C ARG A 43 -8.13 -18.26 -5.39
N LEU A 44 -8.74 -17.54 -4.44
CA LEU A 44 -10.15 -17.71 -4.05
C LEU A 44 -11.12 -17.31 -5.17
N LEU A 45 -10.85 -16.20 -5.88
CA LEU A 45 -11.64 -15.77 -7.05
C LEU A 45 -11.64 -16.85 -8.15
N LYS A 46 -10.48 -17.45 -8.43
CA LYS A 46 -10.36 -18.55 -9.38
C LYS A 46 -11.14 -19.81 -8.96
N GLN A 47 -11.28 -20.04 -7.66
CA GLN A 47 -11.99 -21.18 -7.09
C GLN A 47 -13.51 -20.96 -6.98
N LEU A 48 -13.95 -19.71 -6.75
CA LEU A 48 -15.35 -19.33 -6.60
C LEU A 48 -16.08 -19.09 -7.93
N LEU A 49 -15.35 -18.77 -9.00
CA LEU A 49 -15.88 -18.73 -10.38
C LEU A 49 -16.51 -20.07 -10.83
N LEU A 50 -16.29 -21.15 -10.09
CA LEU A 50 -16.83 -22.49 -10.34
C LEU A 50 -18.13 -22.79 -9.57
N SER A 51 -18.59 -21.94 -8.65
CA SER A 51 -19.75 -22.25 -7.78
C SER A 51 -20.71 -21.06 -7.62
N SER A 52 -21.85 -21.13 -8.32
CA SER A 52 -22.81 -20.04 -8.50
C SER A 52 -23.93 -20.05 -7.45
N ALA A 53 -23.77 -19.23 -6.38
CA ALA A 53 -24.82 -18.56 -5.58
C ALA A 53 -24.23 -18.03 -4.25
N ALA A 54 -23.52 -18.88 -3.51
CA ALA A 54 -22.81 -18.49 -2.28
C ALA A 54 -21.69 -17.47 -2.54
N ALA A 55 -21.13 -17.47 -3.75
CA ALA A 55 -20.07 -16.58 -4.18
C ALA A 55 -20.42 -15.09 -4.09
N ALA A 56 -21.68 -14.69 -4.28
CA ALA A 56 -22.08 -13.27 -4.22
C ALA A 56 -22.04 -12.72 -2.79
N VAL A 57 -22.57 -13.50 -1.83
CA VAL A 57 -22.56 -13.15 -0.40
C VAL A 57 -21.12 -13.15 0.13
N ILE A 58 -20.34 -14.20 -0.19
CA ILE A 58 -18.93 -14.29 0.19
C ILE A 58 -18.13 -13.13 -0.40
N THR A 59 -18.33 -12.79 -1.68
CA THR A 59 -17.64 -11.65 -2.34
C THR A 59 -17.96 -10.33 -1.67
N THR A 60 -19.20 -10.13 -1.22
CA THR A 60 -19.63 -8.90 -0.53
C THR A 60 -18.99 -8.80 0.86
N ILE A 61 -19.01 -9.89 1.64
CA ILE A 61 -18.39 -9.95 2.97
C ILE A 61 -16.87 -9.73 2.86
N VAL A 62 -16.21 -10.44 1.93
CA VAL A 62 -14.76 -10.35 1.69
C VAL A 62 -14.35 -8.98 1.14
N SER A 63 -15.21 -8.31 0.36
CA SER A 63 -14.96 -6.93 -0.10
C SER A 63 -15.06 -5.91 1.04
N LYS A 64 -16.08 -6.04 1.90
CA LYS A 64 -16.22 -5.17 3.09
C LYS A 64 -15.04 -5.34 4.06
N HIS A 65 -14.63 -6.59 4.31
CA HIS A 65 -13.48 -6.88 5.17
C HIS A 65 -12.18 -6.30 4.61
N LEU A 66 -11.94 -6.44 3.29
CA LEU A 66 -10.77 -5.85 2.64
C LEU A 66 -10.76 -4.31 2.76
N ILE A 67 -11.89 -3.64 2.56
CA ILE A 67 -11.99 -2.18 2.74
C ILE A 67 -11.63 -1.81 4.18
N SER A 68 -12.13 -2.55 5.16
CA SER A 68 -11.79 -2.34 6.58
C SER A 68 -10.28 -2.48 6.82
N GLU A 69 -9.65 -3.55 6.34
CA GLU A 69 -8.20 -3.73 6.47
C GLU A 69 -7.39 -2.63 5.78
N LEU A 70 -7.82 -2.17 4.59
CA LEU A 70 -7.17 -1.05 3.91
C LEU A 70 -7.29 0.25 4.72
N LEU A 71 -8.44 0.51 5.35
CA LEU A 71 -8.64 1.66 6.21
C LEU A 71 -7.78 1.59 7.48
N ASP A 72 -7.67 0.40 8.08
CA ASP A 72 -6.79 0.19 9.24
C ASP A 72 -5.32 0.37 8.86
N HIS A 73 -4.89 -0.20 7.74
CA HIS A 73 -3.54 0.04 7.21
C HIS A 73 -3.27 1.52 6.92
N LEU A 74 -4.26 2.25 6.41
CA LEU A 74 -4.15 3.70 6.17
C LEU A 74 -4.00 4.45 7.50
N ARG A 75 -4.81 4.10 8.51
CA ARG A 75 -4.75 4.69 9.85
C ARG A 75 -3.38 4.47 10.49
N MET A 76 -2.89 3.22 10.48
CA MET A 76 -1.60 2.87 11.05
C MET A 76 -0.45 3.55 10.31
N ALA A 77 -0.48 3.58 8.97
CA ALA A 77 0.53 4.27 8.18
C ALA A 77 0.55 5.78 8.43
N ARG A 78 -0.61 6.42 8.67
CA ARG A 78 -0.70 7.84 9.03
C ARG A 78 -0.09 8.13 10.39
N LEU A 79 -0.36 7.27 11.37
CA LEU A 79 0.20 7.39 12.71
C LEU A 79 1.73 7.26 12.68
N GLU A 80 2.23 6.24 12.00
CA GLU A 80 3.68 5.99 11.91
C GLU A 80 4.40 7.11 11.15
N LYS A 81 3.79 7.62 10.06
CA LYS A 81 4.33 8.80 9.35
C LYS A 81 4.42 10.01 10.29
N ARG A 82 3.42 10.24 11.13
CA ARG A 82 3.42 11.34 12.11
C ARG A 82 4.52 11.16 13.15
N ARG A 83 4.67 9.95 13.69
CA ARG A 83 5.73 9.60 14.65
C ARG A 83 7.13 9.86 14.07
N LEU A 84 7.39 9.34 12.86
CA LEU A 84 8.66 9.55 12.18
C LEU A 84 8.89 11.01 11.81
N HIS A 85 7.85 11.75 11.41
CA HIS A 85 7.99 13.19 11.17
C HIS A 85 8.46 13.94 12.42
N GLN A 86 7.89 13.61 13.57
CA GLN A 86 8.24 14.23 14.84
C GLN A 86 9.69 13.90 15.22
N ALA A 87 10.08 12.62 15.16
CA ALA A 87 11.44 12.20 15.46
C ALA A 87 12.49 12.84 14.54
N LEU A 88 12.22 12.88 13.23
CA LEU A 88 13.10 13.54 12.25
C LEU A 88 13.20 15.05 12.51
N ARG A 89 12.09 15.70 12.86
CA ARG A 89 12.08 17.13 13.19
C ARG A 89 12.90 17.42 14.46
N GLU A 90 12.71 16.62 15.51
CA GLU A 90 13.50 16.75 16.73
C GLU A 90 15.00 16.59 16.44
N PHE A 91 15.38 15.60 15.63
CA PHE A 91 16.76 15.44 15.20
C PHE A 91 17.28 16.64 14.41
N GLU A 92 16.53 17.13 13.42
CA GLU A 92 16.90 18.29 12.60
C GLU A 92 17.05 19.57 13.45
N ASP A 93 16.14 19.78 14.41
CA ASP A 93 16.16 20.91 15.33
C ASP A 93 17.41 20.85 16.24
N HIS A 94 17.73 19.67 16.79
CA HIS A 94 18.96 19.46 17.59
C HIS A 94 20.23 19.67 16.75
N PHE A 95 20.26 19.11 15.53
CA PHE A 95 21.37 19.26 14.61
C PHE A 95 21.59 20.74 14.26
N TYR A 96 20.52 21.47 13.96
CA TYR A 96 20.58 22.90 13.66
C TYR A 96 21.08 23.70 14.87
N ALA A 97 20.58 23.41 16.08
CA ALA A 97 21.01 24.07 17.31
C ALA A 97 22.51 23.89 17.59
N GLN A 98 23.08 22.73 17.23
CA GLN A 98 24.51 22.43 17.46
C GLN A 98 25.43 22.96 16.34
N THR A 99 24.98 22.90 15.09
CA THR A 99 25.84 23.17 13.92
C THR A 99 25.57 24.53 13.27
N GLY A 100 24.44 25.16 13.57
CA GLY A 100 23.99 26.41 12.94
C GLY A 100 23.57 26.28 11.47
N ARG A 101 23.48 25.06 10.94
CA ARG A 101 23.11 24.80 9.53
C ARG A 101 22.10 23.66 9.42
N ALA A 102 21.41 23.60 8.28
CA ALA A 102 20.48 22.52 7.97
C ALA A 102 21.22 21.18 7.75
N CYS A 103 20.60 20.10 8.22
CA CYS A 103 21.07 18.72 8.07
C CYS A 103 21.07 18.30 6.59
N GLN A 104 22.23 17.92 6.06
CA GLN A 104 22.38 17.39 4.70
C GLN A 104 22.21 15.87 4.68
N LYS A 105 22.22 15.28 3.49
CA LYS A 105 22.00 13.84 3.34
C LYS A 105 23.09 13.01 4.01
N GLU A 106 24.32 13.51 3.97
CA GLU A 106 25.52 12.90 4.56
C GLU A 106 25.49 13.00 6.09
N ASP A 107 24.84 14.04 6.64
CA ASP A 107 24.73 14.30 8.07
C ASP A 107 23.66 13.44 8.78
N ARG A 108 22.79 12.76 8.01
CA ARG A 108 21.66 11.99 8.56
C ARG A 108 22.12 10.90 9.51
N GLY A 109 23.31 10.33 9.29
CA GLY A 109 23.96 9.35 10.15
C GLY A 109 22.98 8.33 10.74
N PRO A 110 22.73 8.36 12.07
CA PRO A 110 21.86 7.40 12.74
C PRO A 110 20.38 7.49 12.32
N MET A 111 19.89 8.62 11.80
CA MET A 111 18.49 8.80 11.37
C MET A 111 18.23 8.41 9.90
N ALA A 112 19.24 7.89 9.20
CA ALA A 112 19.11 7.57 7.78
C ALA A 112 17.96 6.59 7.48
N GLU A 113 17.71 5.64 8.38
CA GLU A 113 16.63 4.67 8.25
C GLU A 113 15.27 5.35 8.38
N GLU A 114 15.07 6.21 9.38
CA GLU A 114 13.85 6.95 9.65
C GLU A 114 13.47 7.87 8.48
N TYR A 115 14.46 8.53 7.85
CA TYR A 115 14.23 9.30 6.63
C TYR A 115 13.72 8.43 5.48
N CYS A 116 14.32 7.24 5.32
CA CYS A 116 13.90 6.28 4.30
C CYS A 116 12.48 5.77 4.58
N GLN A 117 12.20 5.36 5.81
CA GLN A 117 10.90 4.88 6.26
C GLN A 117 9.82 5.96 6.09
N TYR A 118 10.10 7.22 6.42
CA TYR A 118 9.18 8.34 6.21
C TYR A 118 8.83 8.53 4.72
N LYS A 119 9.83 8.46 3.84
CA LYS A 119 9.63 8.53 2.38
C LYS A 119 8.78 7.37 1.88
N ASN A 120 9.08 6.14 2.34
CA ASN A 120 8.34 4.94 1.98
C ASN A 120 6.89 4.99 2.48
N LEU A 121 6.65 5.49 3.70
CA LEU A 121 5.30 5.69 4.22
C LEU A 121 4.51 6.73 3.42
N LYS A 122 5.16 7.82 2.98
CA LYS A 122 4.51 8.80 2.09
C LYS A 122 4.07 8.15 0.77
N ALA A 123 4.88 7.25 0.21
CA ALA A 123 4.50 6.47 -0.98
C ALA A 123 3.38 5.47 -0.67
N LYS A 124 3.48 4.72 0.43
CA LYS A 124 2.46 3.76 0.88
C LYS A 124 1.10 4.42 1.11
N LEU A 125 1.07 5.60 1.72
CA LEU A 125 -0.17 6.37 1.93
C LEU A 125 -0.83 6.77 0.62
N ARG A 126 -0.04 7.27 -0.35
CA ARG A 126 -0.55 7.58 -1.70
C ARG A 126 -1.15 6.35 -2.38
N LEU A 127 -0.49 5.20 -2.25
CA LEU A 127 -1.00 3.94 -2.81
C LEU A 127 -2.32 3.53 -2.14
N LEU A 128 -2.39 3.55 -0.81
CA LEU A 128 -3.61 3.18 -0.07
C LEU A 128 -4.78 4.12 -0.41
N GLU A 129 -4.53 5.43 -0.51
CA GLU A 129 -5.54 6.42 -0.92
C GLU A 129 -6.03 6.16 -2.36
N ALA A 130 -5.12 5.84 -3.29
CA ALA A 130 -5.49 5.52 -4.66
C ALA A 130 -6.30 4.20 -4.77
N LEU A 131 -5.95 3.17 -4.00
CA LEU A 131 -6.67 1.90 -3.97
C LEU A 131 -8.11 2.07 -3.43
N LEU A 132 -8.26 2.87 -2.36
CA LEU A 132 -9.57 3.19 -1.80
C LEU A 132 -10.43 4.03 -2.76
N SER A 133 -9.83 5.01 -3.44
CA SER A 133 -10.54 5.81 -4.47
C SER A 133 -11.09 4.91 -5.59
N LYS A 134 -10.27 4.00 -6.12
CA LYS A 134 -10.68 3.08 -7.18
C LYS A 134 -11.80 2.12 -6.77
N GLN A 135 -11.82 1.68 -5.50
CA GLN A 135 -12.91 0.84 -5.01
C GLN A 135 -14.24 1.58 -4.92
N GLN A 136 -14.24 2.87 -4.54
CA GLN A 136 -15.47 3.67 -4.48
C GLN A 136 -16.09 3.87 -5.88
N ASP A 137 -15.27 4.05 -6.91
CA ASP A 137 -15.72 4.20 -8.29
C ASP A 137 -16.34 2.90 -8.85
N SER A 138 -15.78 1.74 -8.46
CA SER A 138 -16.31 0.42 -8.84
C SER A 138 -17.66 0.08 -8.20
N THR A 139 -18.00 0.68 -7.06
CA THR A 139 -19.28 0.47 -6.36
C THR A 139 -20.41 1.40 -6.81
N LYS A 140 -20.11 2.47 -7.57
CA LYS A 140 -21.11 3.42 -8.08
C LYS A 140 -21.59 3.13 -9.51
N THR A 141 -20.99 2.16 -10.19
CA THR A 141 -21.25 1.83 -11.60
C THR A 141 -21.91 0.46 -11.81
N SER A 142 -22.62 -0.06 -10.79
CA SER A 142 -23.49 -1.24 -10.91
C SER A 142 -24.87 -0.95 -10.36
#